data_AF-A0A0D7BNA7-F1
#
_entry.id   AF-A0A0D7BNA7-F1
#
_cell.length_a   1.000
_cell.length_b   1.000
_cell.length_c   1.000
_cell.angle_alpha   90.00
_cell.angle_beta   90.00
_cell.angle_gamma   90.00
#
_symmetry.space_group_name_H-M   'P 1'
#
loop_
_entity.id
_entity.type
_entity.pdbx_description
1 polymer ?
#
loop_
_entity_poly.entity_id
_entity_poly.type
_entity_poly.pdbx_seq_one_letter_code
_entity_poly.pdbx_strand_id
1 'polypeptide(L)'
;LADKARPSLVPHNELVHSFWTRMNGSRAGTAHFDMAALEQDTVDADGIPTTTTQEDGGDELTRRMAEEEMQKGKQKLHNRLGRSAVGQDRVSYDDVVRIPNSTLVELFNDYRIIGLESCVLKLFTLIIEMRLTEWVDRKGLVPESQNGFRRGMRTHNCSFVLRTAIDAATADGKRVFVAFVDLKDAFPSTNIATLWTKMYRAGAAGPIFD
;
A
#
# COMPACT_ATOMS: atom_id res chain seq x y z
N LEU A 1 -13.03 31.13 -21.31
CA LEU A 1 -12.38 30.01 -20.60
C LEU A 1 -12.00 29.00 -21.66
N ALA A 2 -10.70 28.91 -22.00
CA ALA A 2 -10.24 28.02 -23.06
C ALA A 2 -10.56 26.56 -22.71
N ASP A 3 -11.13 25.83 -23.67
CA ASP A 3 -11.32 24.38 -23.59
C ASP A 3 -9.96 23.73 -23.29
N LYS A 4 -9.80 23.19 -22.09
CA LYS A 4 -8.66 22.32 -21.79
C LYS A 4 -8.78 21.11 -22.71
N ALA A 5 -7.88 21.01 -23.68
CA ALA A 5 -7.72 19.83 -24.53
C ALA A 5 -7.71 18.60 -23.62
N ARG A 6 -8.72 17.73 -23.78
CA ARG A 6 -8.78 16.47 -23.03
C ARG A 6 -7.55 15.65 -23.44
N PRO A 7 -6.82 15.04 -22.49
CA PRO A 7 -5.66 14.21 -22.84
C PRO A 7 -6.10 13.12 -23.82
N SER A 8 -5.25 12.82 -24.80
CA SER A 8 -5.47 11.74 -25.76
C SER A 8 -5.78 10.46 -24.98
N LEU A 9 -6.83 9.74 -25.38
CA LEU A 9 -7.14 8.43 -24.83
C LEU A 9 -5.94 7.50 -25.10
N VAL A 10 -5.10 7.31 -24.10
CA VAL A 10 -3.98 6.36 -24.15
C VAL A 10 -4.59 4.95 -24.18
N PRO A 11 -4.31 4.13 -25.21
CA PRO A 11 -4.80 2.76 -25.27
C PRO A 11 -4.42 1.94 -24.04
N HIS A 12 -5.31 1.01 -23.63
CA HIS A 12 -5.11 0.17 -22.45
C HIS A 12 -3.78 -0.58 -22.45
N ASN A 13 -3.37 -1.13 -23.58
CA ASN A 13 -2.08 -1.82 -23.73
C ASN A 13 -0.87 -0.89 -23.48
N GLU A 14 -0.96 0.39 -23.85
CA GLU A 14 0.07 1.38 -23.59
C GLU A 14 0.12 1.78 -22.12
N LEU A 15 -1.04 1.92 -21.47
CA LEU A 15 -1.13 2.14 -20.02
C LEU A 15 -0.54 0.95 -19.24
N VAL A 16 -0.90 -0.27 -19.63
CA VAL A 16 -0.36 -1.50 -19.04
C VAL A 16 1.16 -1.58 -19.25
N HIS A 17 1.65 -1.37 -20.47
CA HIS A 17 3.08 -1.42 -20.75
C HIS A 17 3.86 -0.34 -19.97
N SER A 18 3.38 0.90 -19.97
CA SER A 18 4.03 1.99 -19.23
C SER A 18 4.00 1.77 -17.72
N PHE A 19 2.91 1.22 -17.18
CA PHE A 19 2.81 0.81 -15.79
C PHE A 19 3.81 -0.29 -15.45
N TRP A 20 3.83 -1.39 -16.22
CA TRP A 20 4.77 -2.50 -16.01
C TRP A 20 6.22 -2.04 -16.09
N THR A 21 6.58 -1.26 -17.11
CA THR A 21 7.95 -0.74 -17.27
C THR A 21 8.34 0.21 -16.13
N ARG A 22 7.41 1.02 -15.62
CA ARG A 22 7.69 1.88 -14.46
C ARG A 22 7.87 1.05 -13.19
N MET A 23 6.95 0.14 -12.91
CA MET A 23 6.90 -0.63 -11.66
C MET A 23 7.92 -1.77 -11.58
N ASN A 24 8.36 -2.30 -12.72
CA ASN A 24 9.21 -3.50 -12.79
C ASN A 24 10.38 -3.34 -13.77
N GLY A 25 10.71 -2.10 -14.18
CA GLY A 25 11.87 -1.84 -15.02
C GLY A 25 13.16 -2.28 -14.32
N SER A 26 14.03 -3.00 -15.03
CA SER A 26 15.31 -3.46 -14.48
C SER A 26 16.18 -2.26 -14.07
N ARG A 27 16.76 -2.32 -12.88
CA ARG A 27 17.70 -1.31 -12.37
C ARG A 27 18.99 -2.02 -12.00
N ALA A 28 20.11 -1.59 -12.57
CA ALA A 28 21.41 -2.12 -12.20
C ALA A 28 21.71 -1.75 -10.74
N GLY A 29 22.06 -2.75 -9.93
CA GLY A 29 22.53 -2.54 -8.56
C GLY A 29 23.84 -1.74 -8.54
N THR A 30 24.16 -1.18 -7.37
CA THR A 30 25.50 -0.60 -7.15
C THR A 30 26.53 -1.72 -6.94
N ALA A 31 27.83 -1.41 -7.00
CA ALA A 31 28.89 -2.41 -6.80
C ALA A 31 28.83 -3.15 -5.45
N HIS A 32 28.14 -2.59 -4.45
CA HIS A 32 27.96 -3.17 -3.12
C HIS A 32 26.57 -3.76 -2.90
N PHE A 33 25.71 -3.73 -3.92
CA PHE A 33 24.37 -4.28 -3.81
C PHE A 33 24.43 -5.81 -3.89
N ASP A 34 23.82 -6.48 -2.93
CA ASP A 34 23.79 -7.94 -2.85
C ASP A 34 22.80 -8.51 -3.88
N MET A 35 23.30 -8.72 -5.08
CA MET A 35 22.51 -9.32 -6.17
C MET A 35 22.13 -10.77 -5.86
N ALA A 36 22.95 -11.51 -5.12
CA ALA A 36 22.67 -12.91 -4.78
C ALA A 36 21.48 -13.00 -3.82
N ALA A 37 21.38 -12.11 -2.83
CA ALA A 37 20.21 -12.03 -1.97
C ALA A 37 18.93 -11.68 -2.75
N LEU A 38 19.02 -10.77 -3.73
CA LEU A 38 17.88 -10.40 -4.57
C LEU A 38 17.40 -11.57 -5.47
N GLU A 39 18.35 -12.33 -6.03
CA GLU A 39 18.04 -13.54 -6.80
C GLU A 39 17.41 -14.61 -5.91
N GLN A 40 17.91 -14.80 -4.69
CA GLN A 40 17.33 -15.73 -3.73
C GLN A 40 15.90 -15.35 -3.34
N ASP A 41 15.61 -14.06 -3.14
CA ASP A 41 14.24 -13.61 -2.85
C ASP A 41 13.26 -13.96 -3.98
N THR A 42 13.73 -14.06 -5.23
CA THR A 42 12.92 -14.49 -6.38
C THR A 42 12.61 -15.98 -6.30
N VAL A 43 13.63 -16.81 -6.03
CA VAL A 43 13.46 -18.25 -5.83
C VAL A 43 12.50 -18.54 -4.66
N ASP A 44 12.65 -17.79 -3.58
CA ASP A 44 11.81 -17.94 -2.40
C ASP A 44 10.37 -17.53 -2.68
N ALA A 45 10.16 -16.45 -3.44
CA ALA A 45 8.83 -16.00 -3.84
C ALA A 45 8.13 -17.04 -4.71
N ASP A 46 8.85 -17.65 -5.66
CA ASP A 46 8.33 -18.74 -6.51
C ASP A 46 8.00 -20.01 -5.70
N GLY A 47 8.65 -20.17 -4.53
CA GLY A 47 8.39 -21.26 -3.59
C GLY A 47 7.21 -21.04 -2.64
N ILE A 48 6.59 -19.85 -2.64
CA ILE A 48 5.42 -19.56 -1.80
C ILE A 48 4.23 -20.39 -2.29
N PRO A 49 3.53 -21.14 -1.41
CA PRO A 49 2.34 -21.88 -1.81
C PRO A 49 1.28 -20.95 -2.39
N THR A 50 0.57 -21.41 -3.44
CA THR A 50 -0.53 -20.65 -4.07
C THR A 50 -1.74 -20.43 -3.15
N THR A 51 -1.80 -21.15 -2.04
CA THR A 51 -2.83 -21.00 -1.02
C THR A 51 -2.16 -21.15 0.33
N THR A 52 -2.23 -20.10 1.12
CA THR A 52 -1.55 -20.01 2.41
C THR A 52 -2.56 -20.00 3.55
N THR A 53 -2.16 -20.52 4.70
CA THR A 53 -3.00 -20.53 5.91
C THR A 53 -2.35 -19.70 6.99
N GLN A 54 -3.14 -18.81 7.60
CA GLN A 54 -2.67 -17.96 8.70
C GLN A 54 -2.67 -18.76 10.00
N GLU A 55 -1.49 -19.00 10.59
CA GLU A 55 -1.32 -19.80 11.81
C GLU A 55 -1.08 -18.95 13.07
N ASP A 56 -1.18 -17.62 12.95
CA ASP A 56 -0.79 -16.68 14.01
C ASP A 56 -1.94 -16.19 14.91
N GLY A 57 -3.09 -16.85 14.82
CA GLY A 57 -4.29 -16.54 15.62
C GLY A 57 -5.05 -15.28 15.20
N GLY A 58 -4.60 -14.55 14.17
CA GLY A 58 -5.40 -13.48 13.55
C GLY A 58 -6.15 -13.97 12.32
N ASP A 59 -7.04 -13.12 11.83
CA ASP A 59 -7.90 -13.41 10.68
C ASP A 59 -7.94 -12.26 9.65
N GLU A 60 -7.14 -11.21 9.83
CA GLU A 60 -7.26 -9.95 9.08
C GLU A 60 -7.10 -10.15 7.57
N LEU A 61 -6.23 -11.08 7.19
CA LEU A 61 -5.89 -11.40 5.80
C LEU A 61 -6.70 -12.58 5.25
N THR A 62 -7.47 -13.27 6.11
CA THR A 62 -8.22 -14.50 5.77
C THR A 62 -9.73 -14.35 5.83
N ARG A 63 -10.27 -13.53 6.73
CA ARG A 63 -11.71 -13.40 6.98
C ARG A 63 -12.45 -12.86 5.76
N ARG A 64 -13.69 -13.29 5.54
CA ARG A 64 -14.53 -12.70 4.47
C ARG A 64 -14.81 -11.23 4.76
N MET A 65 -14.96 -10.42 3.71
CA MET A 65 -15.34 -9.01 3.85
C MET A 65 -16.73 -8.89 4.45
N ALA A 66 -16.87 -8.01 5.43
CA ALA A 66 -18.11 -7.80 6.18
C ALA A 66 -18.72 -6.41 5.93
N GLU A 67 -20.03 -6.26 6.15
CA GLU A 67 -20.73 -4.99 5.95
C GLU A 67 -20.19 -3.87 6.85
N GLU A 68 -19.72 -4.21 8.06
CA GLU A 68 -19.12 -3.24 8.97
C GLU A 68 -17.86 -2.60 8.36
N GLU A 69 -17.04 -3.38 7.65
CA GLU A 69 -15.87 -2.88 6.95
C GLU A 69 -16.27 -1.96 5.79
N MET A 70 -17.33 -2.32 5.04
CA MET A 70 -17.86 -1.46 3.97
C MET A 70 -18.34 -0.13 4.52
N GLN A 71 -19.04 -0.15 5.66
CA GLN A 71 -19.52 1.05 6.33
C GLN A 71 -18.34 1.95 6.75
N LYS A 72 -17.30 1.38 7.38
CA LYS A 72 -16.07 2.10 7.75
C LYS A 72 -15.37 2.68 6.52
N GLY A 73 -15.25 1.90 5.44
CA GLY A 73 -14.66 2.33 4.18
C GLY A 73 -15.41 3.53 3.58
N LYS A 74 -16.74 3.46 3.48
CA LYS A 74 -17.57 4.59 3.03
C LYS A 74 -17.45 5.81 3.92
N GLN A 75 -17.37 5.63 5.24
CA GLN A 75 -17.19 6.76 6.16
C GLN A 75 -15.89 7.52 5.87
N LYS A 76 -14.80 6.81 5.52
CA LYS A 76 -13.53 7.42 5.10
C LYS A 76 -13.64 8.18 3.77
N LEU A 77 -14.60 7.83 2.90
CA LEU A 77 -14.85 8.52 1.62
C LEU A 77 -15.67 9.80 1.76
N HIS A 78 -16.45 9.98 2.83
CA HIS A 78 -17.40 11.09 2.98
C HIS A 78 -16.74 12.48 2.79
N ASN A 79 -15.54 12.68 3.32
CA ASN A 79 -14.83 13.97 3.20
C ASN A 79 -14.33 14.27 1.78
N ARG A 80 -14.46 13.31 0.85
CA ARG A 80 -13.97 13.35 -0.52
C ARG A 80 -15.09 13.37 -1.57
N LEU A 81 -16.37 13.32 -1.13
CA LEU A 81 -17.55 13.40 -2.00
C LEU A 81 -17.56 14.69 -2.82
N GLY A 82 -17.95 14.59 -4.09
CA GLY A 82 -17.95 15.71 -5.05
C GLY A 82 -16.58 16.35 -5.38
N ARG A 83 -15.47 15.90 -4.77
CA ARG A 83 -14.13 16.50 -4.93
C ARG A 83 -13.14 15.61 -5.67
N SER A 84 -13.45 14.33 -5.82
CA SER A 84 -12.54 13.34 -6.38
C SER A 84 -12.81 13.12 -7.86
N ALA A 85 -11.75 12.96 -8.65
CA ALA A 85 -11.86 12.58 -10.05
C ALA A 85 -12.46 11.17 -10.18
N VAL A 86 -13.40 11.03 -11.12
CA VAL A 86 -13.99 9.74 -11.50
C VAL A 86 -13.07 9.01 -12.47
N GLY A 87 -13.12 7.68 -12.43
CA GLY A 87 -12.43 6.83 -13.41
C GLY A 87 -13.07 6.87 -14.79
N GLN A 88 -12.54 6.07 -15.70
CA GLN A 88 -13.11 5.88 -17.03
C GLN A 88 -14.56 5.36 -17.01
N ASP A 89 -14.92 4.60 -15.97
CA ASP A 89 -16.26 4.08 -15.72
C ASP A 89 -17.28 5.15 -15.29
N ARG A 90 -16.80 6.38 -15.00
CA ARG A 90 -17.58 7.52 -14.52
C ARG A 90 -18.29 7.29 -13.18
N VAL A 91 -17.89 6.25 -12.43
CA VAL A 91 -18.44 5.99 -11.10
C VAL A 91 -17.76 6.94 -10.12
N SER A 92 -18.56 7.74 -9.40
CA SER A 92 -18.10 8.66 -8.37
C SER A 92 -18.16 8.05 -6.97
N TYR A 93 -17.55 8.71 -5.97
CA TYR A 93 -17.73 8.29 -4.59
C TYR A 93 -19.18 8.47 -4.11
N ASP A 94 -19.93 9.42 -4.64
CA ASP A 94 -21.35 9.60 -4.36
C ASP A 94 -22.17 8.38 -4.82
N ASP A 95 -21.82 7.80 -5.96
CA ASP A 95 -22.43 6.57 -6.45
C ASP A 95 -22.06 5.38 -5.55
N VAL A 96 -20.78 5.23 -5.20
CA VAL A 96 -20.28 4.14 -4.35
C VAL A 96 -20.95 4.15 -2.96
N VAL A 97 -21.12 5.33 -2.35
CA VAL A 97 -21.75 5.44 -1.03
C VAL A 97 -23.22 4.98 -1.07
N ARG A 98 -23.91 5.15 -2.19
CA ARG A 98 -25.31 4.74 -2.39
C ARG A 98 -25.51 3.23 -2.59
N ILE A 99 -24.49 2.50 -3.06
CA ILE A 99 -24.58 1.04 -3.24
C ILE A 99 -24.81 0.37 -1.87
N PRO A 100 -25.75 -0.55 -1.67
CA PRO A 100 -25.91 -1.24 -0.38
C PRO A 100 -24.63 -1.95 0.07
N ASN A 101 -24.38 -2.00 1.40
CA ASN A 101 -23.19 -2.66 1.92
C ASN A 101 -23.20 -4.17 1.62
N SER A 102 -24.35 -4.82 1.71
CA SER A 102 -24.53 -6.24 1.32
C SER A 102 -24.10 -6.50 -0.13
N THR A 103 -24.51 -5.65 -1.07
CA THR A 103 -24.10 -5.75 -2.47
C THR A 103 -22.58 -5.58 -2.65
N LEU A 104 -21.95 -4.68 -1.89
CA LEU A 104 -20.49 -4.52 -1.91
C LEU A 104 -19.77 -5.73 -1.32
N VAL A 105 -20.34 -6.33 -0.27
CA VAL A 105 -19.82 -7.56 0.35
C VAL A 105 -19.85 -8.73 -0.62
N GLU A 106 -20.97 -8.93 -1.32
CA GLU A 106 -21.08 -9.96 -2.38
C GLU A 106 -20.05 -9.69 -3.48
N LEU A 107 -20.01 -8.44 -3.99
CA LEU A 107 -19.09 -8.05 -5.04
C LEU A 107 -17.62 -8.31 -4.67
N PHE A 108 -17.20 -7.92 -3.47
CA PHE A 108 -15.79 -7.95 -3.07
C PHE A 108 -15.30 -9.32 -2.62
N ASN A 109 -16.20 -10.21 -2.18
CA ASN A 109 -15.83 -11.57 -1.85
C ASN A 109 -15.86 -12.52 -3.06
N ASP A 110 -16.72 -12.26 -4.05
CA ASP A 110 -16.98 -13.21 -5.13
C ASP A 110 -16.32 -12.81 -6.46
N TYR A 111 -16.02 -11.53 -6.67
CA TYR A 111 -15.35 -11.05 -7.88
C TYR A 111 -13.94 -10.56 -7.60
N ARG A 112 -12.95 -11.18 -8.28
CA ARG A 112 -11.59 -10.62 -8.38
C ARG A 112 -11.69 -9.37 -9.27
N ILE A 113 -11.84 -8.19 -8.67
CA ILE A 113 -12.01 -6.94 -9.41
C ILE A 113 -10.75 -6.68 -10.24
N ILE A 114 -10.85 -6.94 -11.55
CA ILE A 114 -9.77 -6.63 -12.49
C ILE A 114 -9.89 -5.16 -12.87
N GLY A 115 -8.80 -4.43 -12.62
CA GLY A 115 -8.81 -2.99 -12.45
C GLY A 115 -9.10 -2.16 -13.69
N LEU A 116 -9.82 -1.07 -13.45
CA LEU A 116 -9.65 0.26 -14.05
C LEU A 116 -9.79 1.27 -12.90
N GLU A 117 -9.51 2.56 -13.12
CA GLU A 117 -9.52 3.66 -12.13
C GLU A 117 -10.89 3.96 -11.46
N SER A 118 -11.69 2.94 -11.18
CA SER A 118 -13.00 3.01 -10.55
C SER A 118 -12.93 3.47 -9.10
N CYS A 119 -13.91 4.27 -8.69
CA CYS A 119 -14.13 4.55 -7.27
C CYS A 119 -14.46 3.28 -6.47
N VAL A 120 -15.01 2.23 -7.10
CA VAL A 120 -15.26 0.93 -6.46
C VAL A 120 -13.93 0.23 -6.14
N LEU A 121 -12.98 0.22 -7.09
CA LEU A 121 -11.64 -0.33 -6.85
C LEU A 121 -10.89 0.45 -5.75
N LYS A 122 -11.06 1.77 -5.67
CA LYS A 122 -10.50 2.59 -4.59
C LYS A 122 -11.10 2.22 -3.23
N LEU A 123 -12.40 1.91 -3.17
CA LEU A 123 -13.01 1.40 -1.95
C LEU A 123 -12.46 0.01 -1.60
N PHE A 124 -12.38 -0.90 -2.56
CA PHE A 124 -11.84 -2.25 -2.34
C PHE A 124 -10.40 -2.21 -1.81
N THR A 125 -9.52 -1.45 -2.45
CA THR A 125 -8.12 -1.30 -2.01
C THR A 125 -8.01 -0.59 -0.66
N LEU A 126 -8.96 0.28 -0.30
CA LEU A 126 -9.06 0.88 1.04
C LEU A 126 -9.43 -0.17 2.10
N ILE A 127 -10.30 -1.14 1.79
CA ILE A 127 -10.61 -2.24 2.71
C ILE A 127 -9.39 -3.14 2.91
N ILE A 128 -8.66 -3.44 1.83
CA ILE A 128 -7.40 -4.19 1.92
C ILE A 128 -6.37 -3.43 2.77
N GLU A 129 -6.21 -2.12 2.56
CA GLU A 129 -5.33 -1.26 3.38
C GLU A 129 -5.69 -1.32 4.88
N MET A 130 -6.98 -1.28 5.21
CA MET A 130 -7.45 -1.35 6.59
C MET A 130 -7.03 -2.67 7.26
N ARG A 131 -7.19 -3.78 6.56
CA ARG A 131 -6.84 -5.12 7.06
C ARG A 131 -5.33 -5.33 7.16
N LEU A 132 -4.57 -4.90 6.16
CA LEU A 132 -3.12 -4.92 6.21
C LEU A 132 -2.59 -4.08 7.37
N THR A 133 -3.19 -2.92 7.63
CA THR A 133 -2.81 -2.06 8.77
C THR A 133 -3.10 -2.75 10.10
N GLU A 134 -4.28 -3.37 10.26
CA GLU A 134 -4.64 -4.13 11.45
C GLU A 134 -3.66 -5.29 11.70
N TRP A 135 -3.33 -6.05 10.66
CA TRP A 135 -2.35 -7.14 10.74
C TRP A 135 -0.95 -6.64 11.13
N VAL A 136 -0.45 -5.60 10.45
CA VAL A 136 0.85 -4.98 10.74
C VAL A 136 0.92 -4.47 12.18
N ASP A 137 -0.12 -3.80 12.64
CA ASP A 137 -0.18 -3.23 13.99
C ASP A 137 -0.25 -4.33 15.05
N ARG A 138 -1.07 -5.38 14.85
CA ARG A 138 -1.13 -6.54 15.77
C ARG A 138 0.21 -7.25 15.88
N LYS A 139 0.90 -7.43 14.75
CA LYS A 139 2.20 -8.09 14.69
C LYS A 139 3.37 -7.20 15.11
N GLY A 140 3.16 -5.90 15.25
CA GLY A 140 4.22 -4.93 15.56
C GLY A 140 5.32 -4.88 14.51
N LEU A 141 5.00 -5.09 13.22
CA LEU A 141 6.02 -5.22 12.16
C LEU A 141 6.70 -3.89 11.81
N VAL A 142 6.01 -2.78 12.04
CA VAL A 142 6.52 -1.44 11.73
C VAL A 142 7.14 -0.84 13.00
N PRO A 143 8.43 -0.45 12.97
CA PRO A 143 9.09 0.10 14.14
C PRO A 143 8.49 1.43 14.57
N GLU A 144 8.57 1.74 15.86
CA GLU A 144 8.06 3.00 16.42
C GLU A 144 8.69 4.26 15.81
N SER A 145 9.93 4.14 15.31
CA SER A 145 10.65 5.22 14.64
C SER A 145 10.07 5.59 13.27
N GLN A 146 9.28 4.72 12.65
CA GLN A 146 8.62 5.02 11.37
C GLN A 146 7.39 5.90 11.63
N ASN A 147 7.40 7.11 11.08
CA ASN A 147 6.28 8.06 11.18
C ASN A 147 5.47 8.17 9.89
N GLY A 148 6.09 7.92 8.73
CA GLY A 148 5.43 7.99 7.43
C GLY A 148 4.34 6.91 7.29
N PHE A 149 3.24 7.29 6.65
CA PHE A 149 2.11 6.39 6.33
C PHE A 149 1.46 5.66 7.52
N ARG A 150 1.69 6.13 8.76
CA ARG A 150 1.06 5.58 9.96
C ARG A 150 -0.02 6.49 10.50
N ARG A 151 -1.14 5.89 10.88
CA ARG A 151 -2.25 6.61 11.50
C ARG A 151 -1.79 7.24 12.83
N GLY A 152 -2.16 8.49 13.06
CA GLY A 152 -1.82 9.22 14.28
C GLY A 152 -0.39 9.79 14.31
N MET A 153 0.50 9.34 13.42
CA MET A 153 1.85 9.88 13.29
C MET A 153 1.86 11.07 12.32
N ARG A 154 2.68 12.07 12.62
CA ARG A 154 2.81 13.28 11.80
C ARG A 154 4.27 13.61 11.53
N THR A 155 4.51 14.39 10.47
CA THR A 155 5.86 14.81 10.06
C THR A 155 6.62 15.59 11.14
N HIS A 156 5.91 16.33 11.99
CA HIS A 156 6.52 17.08 13.08
C HIS A 156 7.14 16.20 14.18
N ASN A 157 6.75 14.93 14.29
CA ASN A 157 7.34 14.01 15.25
C ASN A 157 8.83 13.80 14.94
N CYS A 158 9.19 13.63 13.66
CA CYS A 158 10.59 13.42 13.24
C CYS A 158 11.47 14.61 13.61
N SER A 159 11.02 15.84 13.31
CA SER A 159 11.79 17.05 13.60
C SER A 159 11.92 17.30 15.10
N PHE A 160 10.87 17.01 15.87
CA PHE A 160 10.91 17.10 17.33
C PHE A 160 11.89 16.09 17.94
N VAL A 161 11.86 14.82 17.49
CA VAL A 161 12.79 13.79 17.96
C VAL A 161 14.24 14.17 17.65
N LEU A 162 14.51 14.61 16.41
CA LEU A 162 15.86 15.05 16.03
C LEU A 162 16.32 16.24 16.87
N ARG A 163 15.46 17.23 17.11
CA ARG A 163 15.78 18.39 17.94
C ARG A 163 16.10 17.96 19.37
N THR A 164 15.28 17.09 19.95
CA THR A 164 15.49 16.55 21.30
C THR A 164 16.81 15.80 21.42
N ALA A 165 17.18 15.01 20.40
CA ALA A 165 18.46 14.31 20.35
C ALA A 165 19.65 15.28 20.30
N ILE A 166 19.54 16.38 19.53
CA ILE A 166 20.56 17.43 19.46
C ILE A 166 20.71 18.13 20.81
N ASP A 167 19.59 18.52 21.44
CA ASP A 167 19.61 19.21 22.73
C ASP A 167 20.21 18.32 23.84
N ALA A 168 19.84 17.03 23.88
CA ALA A 168 20.38 16.07 24.84
C ALA A 168 21.89 15.84 24.65
N ALA A 169 22.34 15.64 23.41
CA ALA A 169 23.77 15.48 23.13
C ALA A 169 24.57 16.75 23.48
N THR A 170 24.00 17.93 23.21
CA THR A 170 24.64 19.21 23.53
C THR A 170 24.81 19.38 25.03
N ALA A 171 23.79 19.03 25.83
CA ALA A 171 23.87 19.04 27.28
C ALA A 171 24.97 18.12 27.84
N ASP A 172 25.20 16.99 27.18
CA ASP A 172 26.27 16.03 27.49
C ASP A 172 27.65 16.43 26.96
N GLY A 173 27.78 17.55 26.24
CA GLY A 173 29.02 17.94 25.56
C GLY A 173 29.39 17.04 24.37
N LYS A 174 28.43 16.26 23.85
CA LYS A 174 28.58 15.35 22.70
C LYS A 174 28.12 16.02 21.40
N ARG A 175 28.52 15.44 20.27
CA ARG A 175 28.09 15.86 18.93
C ARG A 175 27.14 14.85 18.32
N VAL A 176 26.12 15.33 17.61
CA VAL A 176 25.24 14.49 16.77
C VAL A 176 25.65 14.65 15.31
N PHE A 177 25.88 13.54 14.63
CA PHE A 177 26.06 13.50 13.18
C PHE A 177 24.79 12.95 12.54
N VAL A 178 24.28 13.60 11.50
CA VAL A 178 23.00 13.27 10.86
C VAL A 178 23.21 13.06 9.37
N ALA A 179 22.63 12.00 8.82
CA ALA A 179 22.57 11.77 7.38
C ALA A 179 21.10 11.79 6.94
N PHE A 180 20.80 12.54 5.87
CA PHE A 180 19.50 12.52 5.22
C PHE A 180 19.58 11.59 4.01
N VAL A 181 18.80 10.52 4.04
CA VAL A 181 18.77 9.48 2.99
C VAL A 181 17.40 9.52 2.32
N ASP A 182 17.39 9.53 0.99
CA ASP A 182 16.17 9.47 0.19
C ASP A 182 16.27 8.39 -0.88
N LEU A 183 15.15 7.74 -1.18
CA LEU A 183 15.07 6.64 -2.14
C LEU A 183 14.59 7.17 -3.50
N LYS A 184 15.38 6.96 -4.54
CA LYS A 184 14.99 7.33 -5.91
C LYS A 184 13.90 6.39 -6.44
N ASP A 185 12.73 6.94 -6.72
CA ASP A 185 11.55 6.24 -7.24
C ASP A 185 11.13 5.02 -6.38
N ALA A 186 11.00 5.19 -5.07
CA ALA A 186 10.76 4.08 -4.13
C ALA A 186 9.59 3.14 -4.53
N PHE A 187 8.43 3.69 -4.92
CA PHE A 187 7.28 2.86 -5.31
C PHE A 187 7.53 2.10 -6.62
N PRO A 188 7.95 2.76 -7.72
CA PRO A 188 8.25 2.03 -8.95
C PRO A 188 9.49 1.14 -8.88
N SER A 189 10.39 1.33 -7.90
CA SER A 189 11.61 0.53 -7.75
C SER A 189 11.49 -0.62 -6.74
N THR A 190 10.30 -0.87 -6.19
CA THR A 190 10.11 -1.94 -5.20
C THR A 190 10.16 -3.31 -5.92
N ASN A 191 11.10 -4.17 -5.54
CA ASN A 191 11.13 -5.54 -6.05
C ASN A 191 9.96 -6.34 -5.45
N ILE A 192 9.08 -6.82 -6.32
CA ILE A 192 7.85 -7.50 -5.94
C ILE A 192 8.12 -8.86 -5.26
N ALA A 193 9.09 -9.63 -5.75
CA ALA A 193 9.47 -10.90 -5.14
C ALA A 193 9.99 -10.72 -3.71
N THR A 194 10.92 -9.78 -3.49
CA THR A 194 11.41 -9.41 -2.16
C THR A 194 10.27 -8.96 -1.25
N LEU A 195 9.29 -8.18 -1.75
CA LEU A 195 8.14 -7.77 -0.95
C LEU A 195 7.30 -8.98 -0.51
N TRP A 196 6.93 -9.87 -1.44
CA TRP A 196 6.16 -11.07 -1.14
C TRP A 196 6.89 -12.00 -0.18
N THR A 197 8.17 -12.26 -0.43
CA THR A 197 9.02 -13.08 0.44
C THR A 197 9.11 -12.49 1.85
N LYS A 198 9.25 -11.16 1.99
CA LYS A 198 9.25 -10.49 3.31
C LYS A 198 7.91 -10.61 4.02
N MET A 199 6.81 -10.40 3.30
CA MET A 199 5.47 -10.54 3.86
C MET A 199 5.19 -11.97 4.32
N TYR A 200 5.53 -12.96 3.48
CA TYR A 200 5.38 -14.38 3.80
C TYR A 200 6.19 -14.77 5.05
N ARG A 201 7.48 -14.39 5.10
CA ARG A 201 8.34 -14.62 6.27
C ARG A 201 7.84 -13.94 7.54
N ALA A 202 7.12 -12.82 7.43
CA ALA A 202 6.45 -12.16 8.55
C ALA A 202 5.13 -12.84 8.98
N GLY A 203 4.70 -13.87 8.24
CA GLY A 203 3.49 -14.65 8.51
C GLY A 203 2.25 -14.13 7.80
N ALA A 204 2.39 -13.35 6.73
CA ALA A 204 1.24 -13.01 5.88
C ALA A 204 0.73 -14.27 5.18
N ALA A 205 -0.58 -14.49 5.25
CA ALA A 205 -1.24 -15.63 4.63
C ALA A 205 -2.73 -15.35 4.42
N GLY A 206 -3.37 -16.10 3.51
CA GLY A 206 -4.80 -16.03 3.21
C GLY A 206 -5.12 -15.33 1.88
N PRO A 207 -6.41 -15.24 1.50
CA PRO A 207 -6.83 -14.82 0.17
C PRO A 207 -6.48 -13.38 -0.23
N ILE A 208 -6.13 -12.51 0.73
CA ILE A 208 -5.59 -11.17 0.41
C ILE A 208 -4.12 -11.25 -0.02
N PHE A 209 -3.40 -12.25 0.48
CA PHE A 209 -2.00 -12.51 0.20
C PHE A 209 -1.80 -13.45 -1.01
N ASP A 210 -2.67 -14.45 -1.18
CA ASP A 210 -2.66 -15.42 -2.29
C ASP A 210 -2.98 -14.79 -3.67
#